data_AF-A0A4W5LKK6-F1
#
_entry.id   AF-A0A4W5LKK6-F1
#
_cell.length_a   1.000
_cell.length_b   1.000
_cell.length_c   1.000
_cell.angle_alpha   90.00
_cell.angle_beta   90.00
_cell.angle_gamma   90.00
#
_symmetry.space_group_name_H-M   'P 1'
#
loop_
_entity.id
_entity.type
_entity.pdbx_description
1 polymer ?
#
loop_
_entity_poly.entity_id
_entity_poly.type
_entity_poly.pdbx_seq_one_letter_code
_entity_poly.pdbx_strand_id
1 'polypeptide(L)'
;MKQPKPVTLLSLSFSSSPIMEAFGNAKTVYNNNSSRFGKFIQLHFSQSGNIQGGCIIDYLLEKNRVVRQNPGERNYHIFYALLAGADKNHRELYFLSEGPESYHYLSQSGCVNDRSLDDLKLYDSVMVRLTALYLVALYLVALYIVALYAVALYAV
;
A
#
# COMPACT_ATOMS: atom_id res chain seq x y z
N MET A 1 -33.60 19.29 -0.40
CA MET A 1 -32.28 19.15 0.25
C MET A 1 -32.00 17.66 0.39
N LYS A 2 -30.96 17.13 -0.27
CA LYS A 2 -30.59 15.71 -0.12
C LYS A 2 -29.98 15.53 1.27
N GLN A 3 -30.63 14.76 2.12
CA GLN A 3 -30.07 14.31 3.40
C GLN A 3 -28.66 13.71 3.15
N PRO A 4 -27.64 14.05 3.95
CA PRO A 4 -26.34 13.40 3.83
C PRO A 4 -26.54 11.89 4.04
N LYS A 5 -26.15 11.09 3.05
CA LYS A 5 -26.21 9.62 3.17
C LYS A 5 -25.27 9.21 4.33
N PRO A 6 -25.72 8.37 5.27
CA PRO A 6 -24.87 7.91 6.35
C PRO A 6 -23.65 7.18 5.78
N VAL A 7 -22.46 7.61 6.19
CA VAL A 7 -21.20 6.96 5.83
C VAL A 7 -21.24 5.56 6.43
N THR A 8 -21.40 4.55 5.60
CA THR A 8 -21.37 3.15 6.04
C THR A 8 -19.91 2.70 6.12
N LEU A 9 -19.57 1.79 7.03
CA LEU A 9 -18.22 1.19 7.12
C LEU A 9 -17.74 0.67 5.75
N LEU A 10 -18.68 0.21 4.91
CA LEU A 10 -18.45 -0.22 3.54
C LEU A 10 -17.97 0.93 2.60
N SER A 11 -18.46 2.16 2.76
CA SER A 11 -18.06 3.30 1.92
C SER A 11 -16.67 3.85 2.28
N LEU A 12 -16.24 3.71 3.55
CA LEU A 12 -14.86 3.93 3.96
C LEU A 12 -13.93 2.81 3.41
N SER A 13 -14.44 1.59 3.30
CA SER A 13 -13.71 0.45 2.70
C SER A 13 -13.45 0.60 1.20
N PHE A 14 -14.41 1.10 0.42
CA PHE A 14 -14.20 1.34 -1.02
C PHE A 14 -13.27 2.54 -1.28
N SER A 15 -13.35 3.55 -0.40
CA SER A 15 -12.51 4.74 -0.45
C SER A 15 -11.05 4.45 -0.05
N SER A 16 -10.76 3.32 0.60
CA SER A 16 -9.40 2.91 0.97
C SER A 16 -8.73 1.92 0.00
N SER A 17 -9.40 1.45 -1.07
CA SER A 17 -8.87 0.39 -1.95
C SER A 17 -7.45 0.64 -2.50
N PRO A 18 -7.12 1.78 -3.13
CA PRO A 18 -5.77 2.05 -3.63
C PRO A 18 -4.73 2.21 -2.53
N ILE A 19 -5.11 2.68 -1.34
CA ILE A 19 -4.20 2.72 -0.20
C ILE A 19 -3.89 1.28 0.21
N MET A 20 -4.91 0.44 0.41
CA MET A 20 -4.70 -0.95 0.78
C MET A 20 -3.93 -1.74 -0.29
N GLU A 21 -4.22 -1.50 -1.57
CA GLU A 21 -3.52 -2.12 -2.69
C GLU A 21 -2.06 -1.65 -2.76
N ALA A 22 -1.79 -0.36 -2.58
CA ALA A 22 -0.42 0.15 -2.59
C ALA A 22 0.43 -0.45 -1.47
N PHE A 23 -0.12 -0.49 -0.25
CA PHE A 23 0.61 -0.96 0.94
C PHE A 23 0.60 -2.48 1.12
N GLY A 24 -0.31 -3.18 0.44
CA GLY A 24 -0.62 -4.58 0.73
C GLY A 24 -0.55 -5.52 -0.48
N ASN A 25 -0.46 -5.00 -1.69
CA ASN A 25 -0.29 -5.80 -2.89
C ASN A 25 1.12 -5.64 -3.47
N ALA A 26 1.55 -6.68 -4.19
CA ALA A 26 2.83 -6.72 -4.88
C ALA A 26 2.72 -7.52 -6.18
N LYS A 27 3.70 -7.32 -7.07
CA LYS A 27 3.86 -8.16 -8.25
C LYS A 27 4.42 -9.52 -7.84
N THR A 28 3.80 -10.57 -8.34
CA THR A 28 4.29 -11.96 -8.32
C THR A 28 4.47 -12.46 -9.76
N VAL A 29 5.01 -13.66 -9.94
CA VAL A 29 5.14 -14.30 -11.26
C VAL A 29 3.76 -14.52 -11.94
N TYR A 30 2.69 -14.69 -11.15
CA TYR A 30 1.36 -15.04 -11.66
C TYR A 30 0.37 -13.90 -11.69
N ASN A 31 0.58 -12.86 -10.87
CA ASN A 31 -0.34 -11.74 -10.74
C ASN A 31 0.44 -10.47 -10.38
N ASN A 32 0.27 -9.42 -11.19
CA ASN A 32 0.94 -8.13 -11.02
C ASN A 32 0.38 -7.28 -9.89
N ASN A 33 -0.80 -7.61 -9.36
CA ASN A 33 -1.46 -6.95 -8.23
C ASN A 33 -1.93 -8.00 -7.19
N SER A 34 -1.02 -8.85 -6.73
CA SER A 34 -1.32 -9.94 -5.78
C SER A 34 -1.42 -9.39 -4.36
N SER A 35 -2.55 -9.60 -3.68
CA SER A 35 -2.68 -9.28 -2.25
C SER A 35 -1.79 -10.17 -1.40
N ARG A 36 -0.98 -9.53 -0.54
CA ARG A 36 -0.03 -10.18 0.37
C ARG A 36 -0.41 -9.95 1.84
N PHE A 37 -1.67 -9.60 2.07
CA PHE A 37 -2.34 -9.63 3.36
C PHE A 37 -3.55 -10.56 3.24
N GLY A 38 -3.82 -11.30 4.30
CA GLY A 38 -5.12 -11.96 4.48
C GLY A 38 -6.16 -10.94 4.95
N LYS A 39 -7.40 -11.08 4.48
CA LYS A 39 -8.56 -10.40 5.07
C LYS A 39 -9.50 -11.47 5.58
N PHE A 40 -9.75 -11.46 6.88
CA PHE A 40 -10.81 -12.26 7.47
C PHE A 40 -12.05 -11.39 7.62
N ILE A 41 -13.10 -11.70 6.87
CA ILE A 41 -14.38 -10.98 6.97
C ILE A 41 -15.30 -11.79 7.87
N GLN A 42 -15.56 -11.27 9.06
CA GLN A 42 -16.57 -11.82 9.95
C GLN A 42 -17.91 -11.14 9.67
N LEU A 43 -18.92 -11.92 9.33
CA LEU A 43 -20.30 -11.45 9.17
C LEU A 43 -21.13 -11.94 10.37
N HIS A 44 -21.95 -11.05 10.92
CA HIS A 44 -22.87 -11.35 12.01
C HIS A 44 -24.29 -11.46 11.44
N PHE A 45 -24.93 -12.60 11.64
CA PHE A 45 -26.26 -12.89 11.13
C PHE A 45 -27.28 -12.90 12.28
N SER A 46 -28.47 -12.37 12.02
CA SER A 46 -29.62 -12.56 12.90
C SER A 46 -30.10 -14.02 12.85
N GLN A 47 -30.92 -14.40 13.82
CA GLN A 47 -31.60 -15.71 13.81
C GLN A 47 -32.52 -15.90 12.58
N SER A 48 -32.95 -14.80 11.96
CA SER A 48 -33.70 -14.77 10.70
C SER A 48 -32.83 -14.76 9.44
N GLY A 49 -31.50 -14.81 9.55
CA GLY A 49 -30.57 -14.88 8.43
C GLY A 49 -30.16 -13.53 7.81
N ASN A 50 -30.54 -12.40 8.41
CA ASN A 50 -30.16 -11.07 7.93
C ASN A 50 -28.78 -10.67 8.47
N ILE A 51 -27.98 -9.98 7.66
CA ILE A 51 -26.69 -9.43 8.11
C ILE A 51 -26.96 -8.27 9.07
N GLN A 52 -26.61 -8.44 10.34
CA GLN A 52 -26.73 -7.42 11.39
C GLN A 52 -25.48 -6.55 11.48
N GLY A 53 -24.35 -7.04 10.98
CA GLY A 53 -23.09 -6.34 10.99
C GLY A 53 -21.94 -7.24 10.56
N GLY A 54 -20.73 -6.75 10.71
CA GLY A 54 -19.53 -7.52 10.46
C GLY A 54 -18.28 -6.73 10.82
N CYS A 55 -17.18 -7.42 11.01
CA CYS A 55 -15.87 -6.82 11.17
C CYS A 55 -14.87 -7.46 10.20
N ILE A 56 -13.92 -6.67 9.73
CA ILE A 56 -12.81 -7.15 8.94
C ILE A 56 -11.61 -7.21 9.87
N ILE A 57 -10.98 -8.36 9.95
CA ILE A 57 -9.73 -8.59 10.66
C ILE A 57 -8.66 -8.75 9.59
N ASP A 58 -7.82 -7.74 9.44
CA ASP A 58 -6.64 -7.84 8.59
C ASP A 58 -5.69 -8.88 9.21
N TYR A 59 -5.41 -9.94 8.45
CA TYR A 59 -4.60 -11.07 8.87
C TYR A 59 -3.25 -11.03 8.16
N LEU A 60 -2.16 -11.04 8.93
CA LEU A 60 -0.79 -11.33 8.50
C LEU A 60 -0.37 -10.71 7.14
N LEU A 61 0.01 -9.44 7.15
CA LEU A 61 0.85 -8.89 6.07
C LEU A 61 2.10 -9.78 5.92
N GLU A 62 2.47 -10.14 4.69
CA GLU A 62 3.69 -10.90 4.38
C GLU A 62 4.92 -10.02 4.68
N LYS A 63 5.32 -9.93 5.95
CA LYS A 63 6.40 -9.06 6.42
C LYS A 63 7.73 -9.34 5.72
N ASN A 64 8.02 -10.62 5.45
CA ASN A 64 9.24 -11.05 4.78
C ASN A 64 9.41 -10.44 3.38
N ARG A 65 8.31 -10.07 2.70
CA ARG A 65 8.37 -9.43 1.38
C ARG A 65 9.11 -8.11 1.41
N VAL A 66 9.10 -7.40 2.54
CA VAL A 66 9.82 -6.12 2.66
C VAL A 66 11.32 -6.31 2.46
N VAL A 67 11.88 -7.41 2.98
CA VAL A 67 13.32 -7.67 2.98
C VAL A 67 13.78 -8.66 1.93
N ARG A 68 12.89 -9.47 1.35
CA ARG A 68 13.26 -10.45 0.32
C ARG A 68 12.08 -10.75 -0.61
N GLN A 69 12.35 -10.81 -1.92
CA GLN A 69 11.38 -11.23 -2.93
C GLN A 69 11.97 -12.32 -3.82
N ASN A 70 11.10 -13.16 -4.40
CA ASN A 70 11.55 -14.16 -5.37
C ASN A 70 11.98 -13.47 -6.68
N PRO A 71 12.86 -14.10 -7.49
CA PRO A 71 13.23 -13.57 -8.79
C PRO A 71 12.00 -13.24 -9.66
N GLY A 72 11.99 -12.06 -10.27
CA GLY A 72 10.87 -11.59 -11.10
C GLY A 72 9.68 -10.98 -10.34
N GLU A 73 9.67 -11.03 -9.00
CA GLU A 73 8.67 -10.39 -8.16
C GLU A 73 9.07 -8.96 -7.74
N ARG A 74 8.10 -8.15 -7.31
CA ARG A 74 8.39 -6.84 -6.70
C ARG A 74 8.12 -6.85 -5.19
N ASN A 75 8.64 -5.84 -4.53
CA ASN A 75 8.18 -5.44 -3.21
C ASN A 75 6.76 -4.82 -3.30
N TYR A 76 6.22 -4.32 -2.19
CA TYR A 76 4.92 -3.63 -2.17
C TYR A 76 4.90 -2.42 -3.10
N HIS A 77 3.75 -2.20 -3.76
CA HIS A 77 3.62 -1.16 -4.79
C HIS A 77 3.89 0.26 -4.28
N ILE A 78 3.61 0.53 -3.00
CA ILE A 78 3.81 1.85 -2.40
C ILE A 78 5.26 2.34 -2.50
N PHE A 79 6.25 1.44 -2.46
CA PHE A 79 7.66 1.83 -2.58
C PHE A 79 7.98 2.40 -3.96
N TYR A 80 7.51 1.71 -5.01
CA TYR A 80 7.72 2.12 -6.40
C TYR A 80 6.89 3.37 -6.73
N ALA A 81 5.65 3.44 -6.23
CA ALA A 81 4.80 4.62 -6.36
C ALA A 81 5.43 5.87 -5.72
N LEU A 82 5.98 5.74 -4.51
CA LEU A 82 6.65 6.84 -3.82
C LEU A 82 7.85 7.36 -4.64
N LEU A 83 8.69 6.47 -5.16
CA LEU A 83 9.85 6.87 -5.97
C LEU A 83 9.45 7.48 -7.32
N ALA A 84 8.34 7.02 -7.90
CA ALA A 84 7.84 7.53 -9.18
C ALA A 84 7.18 8.92 -9.06
N GLY A 85 6.44 9.19 -7.97
CA GLY A 85 5.59 10.37 -7.85
C GLY A 85 6.03 11.43 -6.84
N ALA A 86 7.01 11.14 -5.96
CA ALA A 86 7.52 12.14 -5.04
C ALA A 86 8.15 13.33 -5.80
N ASP A 87 7.71 14.54 -5.48
CA ASP A 87 8.31 15.77 -6.00
C ASP A 87 9.68 16.05 -5.37
N LYS A 88 10.38 17.08 -5.86
CA LYS A 88 11.70 17.46 -5.35
C LYS A 88 11.71 17.70 -3.84
N ASN A 89 10.70 18.37 -3.30
CA ASN A 89 10.64 18.69 -1.87
C ASN A 89 10.48 17.41 -1.03
N HIS A 90 9.61 16.49 -1.45
CA HIS A 90 9.43 15.20 -0.78
C HIS A 90 10.68 14.32 -0.90
N ARG A 91 11.35 14.30 -2.07
CA ARG A 91 12.60 13.55 -2.26
C ARG A 91 13.70 14.08 -1.34
N GLU A 92 13.84 15.39 -1.21
CA GLU A 92 14.80 16.01 -0.29
C GLU A 92 14.45 15.72 1.18
N LEU A 93 13.17 15.90 1.56
CA LEU A 93 12.70 15.66 2.93
C LEU A 93 12.90 14.22 3.39
N TYR A 94 12.75 13.27 2.47
CA TYR A 94 12.80 11.83 2.75
C TYR A 94 14.07 11.15 2.25
N PHE A 95 15.03 11.94 1.75
CA PHE A 95 16.30 11.46 1.19
C PHE A 95 16.13 10.32 0.17
N LEU A 96 15.16 10.49 -0.73
CA LEU A 96 14.89 9.50 -1.77
C LEU A 96 15.95 9.60 -2.88
N SER A 97 16.49 8.45 -3.26
CA SER A 97 17.35 8.29 -4.44
C SER A 97 16.52 8.32 -5.72
N GLU A 98 17.20 8.42 -6.87
CA GLU A 98 16.53 8.67 -8.14
C GLU A 98 15.58 7.54 -8.60
N GLY A 99 15.93 6.28 -8.29
CA GLY A 99 15.18 5.12 -8.76
C GLY A 99 15.28 3.90 -7.84
N PRO A 100 14.36 2.94 -7.99
CA PRO A 100 14.30 1.71 -7.18
C PRO A 100 15.57 0.86 -7.26
N GLU A 101 16.36 0.98 -8.32
CA GLU A 101 17.63 0.30 -8.52
C GLU A 101 18.64 0.60 -7.40
N SER A 102 18.55 1.80 -6.81
CA SER A 102 19.44 2.26 -5.73
C SER A 102 19.14 1.59 -4.38
N TYR A 103 18.06 0.82 -4.28
CA TYR A 103 17.59 0.21 -3.04
C TYR A 103 17.67 -1.31 -3.14
N HIS A 104 18.54 -1.95 -2.35
CA HIS A 104 18.71 -3.41 -2.34
C HIS A 104 17.36 -4.16 -2.25
N TYR A 105 16.48 -3.73 -1.35
CA TYR A 105 15.18 -4.39 -1.14
C TYR A 105 14.13 -4.16 -2.22
N LEU A 106 14.41 -3.28 -3.18
CA LEU A 106 13.55 -3.04 -4.34
C LEU A 106 14.14 -3.65 -5.62
N SER A 107 15.45 -3.90 -5.65
CA SER A 107 16.19 -4.35 -6.84
C SER A 107 16.70 -5.80 -6.78
N GLN A 108 16.82 -6.42 -5.61
CA GLN A 108 17.39 -7.77 -5.42
C GLN A 108 16.70 -8.88 -6.22
N SER A 109 15.44 -8.71 -6.61
CA SER A 109 14.67 -9.68 -7.40
C SER A 109 14.93 -9.59 -8.91
N GLY A 110 15.66 -8.56 -9.35
CA GLY A 110 15.85 -8.24 -10.77
C GLY A 110 14.61 -7.65 -11.47
N CYS A 111 13.54 -7.32 -10.72
CA CYS A 111 12.33 -6.74 -11.29
C CYS A 111 12.03 -5.37 -10.66
N VAL A 112 12.51 -4.31 -11.30
CA VAL A 112 12.26 -2.92 -10.87
C VAL A 112 11.12 -2.27 -11.64
N ASN A 113 11.11 -2.45 -12.96
CA ASN A 113 10.14 -1.85 -13.87
C ASN A 113 9.26 -2.92 -14.54
N ASP A 114 7.96 -2.65 -14.66
CA ASP A 114 7.02 -3.50 -15.38
C ASP A 114 6.04 -2.63 -16.18
N ARG A 115 5.94 -2.85 -17.49
CA ARG A 115 5.11 -2.02 -18.39
C ARG A 115 3.61 -2.11 -18.12
N SER A 116 3.16 -3.14 -17.41
CA SER A 116 1.76 -3.31 -17.04
C SER A 116 1.37 -2.55 -15.76
N LEU A 117 2.35 -1.94 -15.08
CA LEU A 117 2.17 -1.22 -13.83
C LEU A 117 2.49 0.26 -14.06
N ASP A 118 1.62 1.13 -13.54
CA ASP A 118 1.75 2.59 -13.61
C ASP A 118 1.90 3.14 -12.20
N ASP A 119 3.16 3.17 -11.73
CA ASP A 119 3.49 3.52 -10.36
C ASP A 119 3.22 5.02 -10.07
N LEU A 120 3.36 5.90 -11.08
CA LEU A 120 3.02 7.33 -10.95
C LEU A 120 1.51 7.53 -10.79
N LYS A 121 0.70 6.88 -11.63
CA LYS A 121 -0.76 6.95 -11.49
C LYS A 121 -1.24 6.36 -10.16
N LEU A 122 -0.58 5.32 -9.67
CA LEU A 122 -0.87 4.75 -8.35
C LEU A 122 -0.53 5.77 -7.25
N TYR A 123 0.62 6.45 -7.33
CA TYR A 123 0.98 7.51 -6.40
C TYR A 123 -0.08 8.62 -6.34
N ASP A 124 -0.49 9.14 -7.49
CA ASP A 124 -1.53 10.19 -7.56
C ASP A 124 -2.83 9.71 -6.91
N SER A 125 -3.24 8.48 -7.22
CA SER A 125 -4.45 7.86 -6.67
C SER A 125 -4.40 7.69 -5.15
N VAL A 126 -3.22 7.35 -4.61
CA VAL A 126 -2.98 7.23 -3.17
C VAL A 126 -2.99 8.60 -2.51
N MET A 127 -2.33 9.61 -3.09
CA MET A 127 -2.24 10.95 -2.51
C MET A 127 -3.59 11.68 -2.46
N VAL A 128 -4.41 11.55 -3.51
CA VAL A 128 -5.79 12.08 -3.51
C VAL A 128 -6.61 11.49 -2.36
N ARG A 129 -6.48 10.18 -2.12
CA ARG A 129 -7.24 9.48 -1.07
C ARG A 129 -6.71 9.76 0.33
N LEU A 130 -5.39 9.90 0.50
CA LEU A 130 -4.80 10.31 1.78
C LEU A 130 -5.25 11.72 2.17
N THR A 131 -5.35 12.64 1.21
CA THR A 131 -5.85 14.01 1.43
C THR A 131 -7.32 14.00 1.85
N ALA A 132 -8.15 13.18 1.20
CA ALA A 132 -9.58 13.08 1.50
C ALA A 132 -9.88 12.51 2.90
N LEU A 133 -8.98 11.71 3.48
CA LEU A 133 -9.18 11.06 4.78
C LEU A 133 -8.83 11.95 5.99
N TYR A 134 -8.38 13.19 5.78
CA TYR A 134 -8.10 14.27 6.77
C TYR A 134 -7.21 13.94 8.01
N LEU A 135 -6.91 12.67 8.34
CA LEU A 135 -6.43 12.29 9.68
C LEU A 135 -5.19 11.36 9.73
N VAL A 136 -4.59 10.94 8.61
CA VAL A 136 -3.57 9.84 8.66
C VAL A 136 -2.29 10.13 7.85
N ALA A 137 -2.29 11.16 7.01
CA ALA A 137 -1.24 11.39 6.00
C ALA A 137 0.17 11.63 6.58
N LEU A 138 0.29 12.30 7.73
CA LEU A 138 1.60 12.58 8.35
C LEU A 138 2.21 11.38 9.08
N TYR A 139 1.38 10.53 9.70
CA TYR A 139 1.88 9.46 10.60
C TYR A 139 2.22 8.17 9.85
N LEU A 140 1.43 7.78 8.84
CA LEU A 140 1.70 6.57 8.05
C LEU A 140 2.83 6.75 7.04
N VAL A 141 2.91 7.93 6.41
CA VAL A 141 4.03 8.26 5.52
C VAL A 141 5.33 8.32 6.33
N ALA A 142 5.32 8.95 7.51
CA ALA A 142 6.48 8.94 8.42
C ALA A 142 6.86 7.52 8.89
N LEU A 143 5.92 6.64 9.24
CA LEU A 143 6.23 5.27 9.67
C LEU A 143 6.81 4.39 8.55
N TYR A 144 6.31 4.52 7.32
CA TYR A 144 6.82 3.74 6.18
C TYR A 144 8.16 4.29 5.66
N ILE A 145 8.39 5.59 5.80
CA ILE A 145 9.66 6.23 5.49
C ILE A 145 10.70 5.95 6.57
N VAL A 146 10.32 5.91 7.85
CA VAL A 146 11.16 5.37 8.94
C VAL A 146 11.47 3.89 8.72
N ALA A 147 10.54 3.10 8.17
CA ALA A 147 10.82 1.72 7.78
C ALA A 147 11.82 1.64 6.62
N LEU A 148 11.70 2.47 5.58
CA LEU A 148 12.72 2.62 4.53
C LEU A 148 14.09 3.06 5.10
N TYR A 149 14.11 3.99 6.06
CA TYR A 149 15.32 4.49 6.71
C TYR A 149 15.98 3.48 7.65
N ALA A 150 15.20 2.75 8.45
CA ALA A 150 15.70 1.69 9.33
C ALA A 150 16.25 0.49 8.55
N VAL A 151 15.74 0.31 7.33
CA VAL A 151 16.10 -0.79 6.43
C VAL A 151 17.30 -0.41 5.56
N ALA A 152 17.51 0.88 5.24
CA ALA A 152 18.71 1.37 4.55
C ALA A 152 19.95 1.54 5.45
N LEU A 153 19.79 1.68 6.78
CA LEU A 153 20.90 1.96 7.72
C LEU A 153 21.53 0.73 8.38
N TYR A 154 20.96 -0.48 8.26
CA TYR A 154 21.45 -1.69 8.97
C TYR A 154 21.85 -2.88 8.08
N ALA A 155 22.05 -2.66 6.78
CA ALA A 155 22.75 -3.63 5.94
C ALA A 155 24.24 -3.24 5.85
N VAL A 156 24.98 -3.59 6.92
CA VAL A 156 26.43 -3.83 6.86
C VAL A 156 26.68 -5.15 6.16
#